data_AF-A0A5K0Z0Q6-F1
#
_entry.id   AF-A0A5K0Z0Q6-F1
#
_cell.length_a   1.000
_cell.length_b   1.000
_cell.length_c   1.000
_cell.angle_alpha   90.00
_cell.angle_beta   90.00
_cell.angle_gamma   90.00
#
_symmetry.space_group_name_H-M   'P 1'
#
loop_
_entity.id
_entity.type
_entity.pdbx_description
1 polymer ?
#
loop_
_entity_poly.entity_id
_entity_poly.type
_entity_poly.pdbx_seq_one_letter_code
_entity_poly.pdbx_strand_id
1 'polypeptide(L)' 'VVTFMEELGFESRDIGKLLCRCPEIFAANIENTLKEKIRFITDLGIPEDHFPRVIRKYPEFLVCSIHNTLKPR' A
#
# COMPACT_ATOMS: atom_id res chain seq x y z
N VAL A 1 -9.89 6.17 0.61
CA VAL A 1 -8.67 5.41 1.00
C VAL A 1 -8.95 4.40 2.10
N VAL A 2 -9.62 4.78 3.20
CA VAL A 2 -9.99 3.84 4.28
C VAL A 2 -10.74 2.61 3.75
N THR A 3 -11.86 2.81 3.04
CA THR A 3 -12.65 1.71 2.45
C THR A 3 -11.83 0.83 1.51
N PHE A 4 -10.95 1.42 0.70
CA PHE A 4 -10.04 0.67 -0.18
C PHE A 4 -9.06 -0.21 0.63
N MET A 5 -8.55 0.27 1.76
CA MET A 5 -7.73 -0.57 2.64
C MET A 5 -8.54 -1.68 3.31
N GLU A 6 -9.79 -1.43 3.68
CA GLU A 6 -10.67 -2.46 4.23
C GLU A 6 -10.97 -3.56 3.19
N GLU A 7 -11.19 -3.18 1.92
CA GLU A 7 -11.34 -4.11 0.79
C GLU A 7 -10.09 -4.98 0.57
N LEU A 8 -8.89 -4.44 0.85
CA LEU A 8 -7.63 -5.18 0.82
C LEU A 8 -7.37 -6.00 2.11
N GLY A 9 -8.36 -6.11 3.00
CA GLY A 9 -8.29 -6.93 4.20
C GLY A 9 -7.61 -6.28 5.41
N PHE A 10 -7.42 -4.95 5.43
CA PHE A 10 -6.84 -4.27 6.59
C PHE A 10 -7.88 -4.05 7.68
N GLU A 11 -7.54 -4.38 8.92
CA GLU A 11 -8.35 -4.04 10.08
C GLU A 11 -8.28 -2.53 10.39
N SER A 12 -9.37 -1.95 10.89
CA SER A 12 -9.43 -0.50 11.21
C SER A 12 -8.33 -0.05 12.17
N ARG A 13 -7.88 -0.93 13.07
CA ARG A 13 -6.73 -0.68 13.96
C ARG A 13 -5.43 -0.49 13.19
N ASP A 14 -5.19 -1.30 12.16
CA ASP A 14 -3.98 -1.21 11.35
C ASP A 14 -4.04 -0.01 10.39
N ILE A 15 -5.23 0.33 9.87
CA ILE A 15 -5.46 1.57 9.11
C ILE A 15 -5.13 2.80 9.98
N GLY A 16 -5.58 2.83 11.24
CA GLY A 16 -5.25 3.91 12.16
C GLY A 16 -3.74 4.06 12.41
N LYS A 17 -3.01 2.94 12.55
CA LYS A 17 -1.54 2.97 12.68
C LYS A 17 -0.87 3.47 11.40
N LEU A 18 -1.36 3.08 10.24
CA LEU A 18 -0.84 3.55 8.95
C LEU A 18 -1.03 5.05 8.81
N LEU A 19 -2.19 5.59 9.20
CA LEU A 19 -2.45 7.03 9.18
C LEU A 19 -1.46 7.80 10.06
N CYS A 20 -1.12 7.26 11.23
CA CYS A 20 -0.13 7.89 12.11
C CYS A 20 1.31 7.81 11.58
N ARG A 21 1.68 6.74 10.86
CA ARG A 21 3.06 6.53 10.38
C ARG A 21 3.34 7.15 9.02
N CYS A 22 2.39 7.02 8.09
CA CYS A 22 2.50 7.43 6.70
C CYS A 22 1.18 8.08 6.25
N PRO A 23 0.87 9.29 6.76
CA PRO A 23 -0.35 10.00 6.41
C PRO A 23 -0.47 10.28 4.91
N GLU A 24 0.65 10.34 4.17
CA GLU A 24 0.64 10.57 2.72
C GLU A 24 -0.13 9.50 1.95
N ILE A 25 -0.19 8.26 2.47
CA ILE A 25 -0.99 7.18 1.85
C ILE A 25 -2.47 7.59 1.76
N PHE A 26 -2.96 8.34 2.74
CA PHE A 26 -4.37 8.78 2.81
C PHE A 26 -4.65 10.02 1.96
N ALA A 27 -3.60 10.73 1.55
CA ALA A 27 -3.68 11.81 0.57
C ALA A 27 -3.49 11.33 -0.88
N ALA A 28 -3.06 10.07 -1.08
CA ALA A 28 -2.80 9.52 -2.40
C ALA A 28 -4.09 9.26 -3.21
N ASN A 29 -3.98 9.37 -4.53
CA ASN A 29 -5.06 9.02 -5.45
C ASN A 29 -5.23 7.50 -5.51
N ILE A 30 -6.47 7.01 -5.35
CA ILE A 30 -6.75 5.57 -5.33
C ILE A 30 -6.46 4.93 -6.69
N GLU A 31 -7.04 5.47 -7.77
CA GLU A 31 -6.94 4.87 -9.11
C GLU A 31 -5.53 5.00 -9.69
N ASN A 32 -4.94 6.18 -9.61
CA ASN A 32 -3.69 6.50 -10.31
C ASN A 32 -2.44 6.17 -9.50
N THR A 33 -2.56 5.93 -8.19
CA THR A 33 -1.40 5.70 -7.31
C THR A 33 -1.53 4.43 -6.52
N LEU A 34 -2.57 4.28 -5.70
CA LEU A 34 -2.66 3.12 -4.81
C LEU A 34 -2.87 1.82 -5.59
N LYS A 35 -3.84 1.79 -6.52
CA LYS A 35 -4.10 0.59 -7.34
C LYS A 35 -2.91 0.19 -8.19
N GLU A 36 -2.20 1.15 -8.78
CA GLU A 36 -0.98 0.87 -9.55
C GLU A 36 0.13 0.26 -8.68
N LYS A 37 0.28 0.72 -7.43
CA LYS A 37 1.23 0.13 -6.48
C LYS A 37 0.82 -1.27 -6.05
N ILE A 38 -0.46 -1.48 -5.77
CA ILE A 38 -1.02 -2.80 -5.47
C ILE A 38 -0.74 -3.77 -6.61
N ARG A 39 -1.09 -3.40 -7.85
CA ARG A 39 -0.80 -4.22 -9.04
C ARG A 39 0.66 -4.55 -9.19
N PHE A 40 1.54 -3.56 -9.04
CA PHE A 40 2.98 -3.78 -9.12
C PHE A 40 3.47 -4.79 -8.07
N ILE A 41 2.97 -4.71 -6.82
CA ILE A 41 3.32 -5.67 -5.76
C ILE A 41 2.76 -7.07 -6.08
N THR A 42 1.55 -7.15 -6.63
CA THR A 42 0.96 -8.41 -7.10
C THR A 42 1.77 -9.03 -8.24
N ASP A 43 2.24 -8.23 -9.19
CA ASP A 43 3.08 -8.65 -10.32
C ASP A 43 4.45 -9.16 -9.86
N LEU A 44 4.94 -8.71 -8.71
CA LEU A 44 6.14 -9.26 -8.05
C LEU A 44 5.89 -10.62 -7.36
N GLY A 45 4.66 -11.12 -7.38
CA GLY A 45 4.27 -12.43 -6.83
C GLY A 45 3.80 -12.39 -5.38
N ILE A 46 3.46 -11.22 -4.84
CA ILE A 46 2.88 -11.10 -3.50
C ILE A 46 1.34 -11.07 -3.62
N PRO A 47 0.61 -12.08 -3.12
CA PRO A 47 -0.85 -12.07 -3.16
C PRO A 47 -1.45 -10.97 -2.28
N GLU A 48 -2.61 -10.45 -2.67
CA GLU A 48 -3.31 -9.39 -1.93
C GLU A 48 -3.63 -9.79 -0.47
N ASP A 49 -3.90 -11.08 -0.22
CA ASP A 49 -4.13 -11.64 1.12
C ASP A 49 -2.96 -11.39 2.09
N HIS A 50 -1.75 -11.18 1.58
CA HIS A 50 -0.57 -10.89 2.39
C HIS A 50 -0.34 -9.39 2.62
N PHE A 51 -1.09 -8.50 1.96
CA PHE A 51 -0.85 -7.06 2.00
C PHE A 51 -1.01 -6.46 3.40
N PRO A 52 -2.04 -6.81 4.19
CA PRO A 52 -2.15 -6.30 5.56
C PRO A 52 -0.88 -6.56 6.36
N ARG A 53 -0.27 -7.73 6.19
CA ARG A 53 0.97 -8.10 6.87
C ARG A 53 2.20 -7.36 6.32
N VAL A 54 2.33 -7.26 5.00
CA VAL A 54 3.49 -6.64 4.32
C VAL A 54 3.49 -5.14 4.51
N ILE A 55 2.39 -4.46 4.18
CA ILE A 55 2.26 -3.01 4.24
C ILE A 55 2.30 -2.50 5.68
N ARG A 56 1.78 -3.25 6.66
CA ARG A 56 1.92 -2.87 8.08
C ARG A 56 3.39 -2.83 8.52
N LYS A 57 4.22 -3.73 7.95
CA LYS A 57 5.65 -3.79 8.27
C LYS A 57 6.45 -2.76 7.48
N TYR A 58 6.06 -2.52 6.24
CA TYR A 58 6.75 -1.66 5.28
C TYR A 58 5.76 -0.73 4.55
N PRO A 59 5.17 0.26 5.25
CA PRO A 59 4.19 1.19 4.65
C PRO A 59 4.80 2.05 3.54
N GLU A 60 6.12 2.22 3.54
CA GLU A 60 6.89 2.91 2.51
C GLU A 60 6.66 2.34 1.10
N PHE A 61 6.25 1.07 0.95
CA PHE A 61 5.90 0.53 -0.37
C PHE A 61 4.75 1.31 -1.04
N LEU A 62 3.81 1.84 -0.24
CA LEU A 62 2.70 2.63 -0.76
C LEU A 62 3.06 4.11 -0.96
N VAL A 63 4.21 4.57 -0.46
CA VAL A 63 4.64 5.98 -0.56
C VAL A 63 5.79 6.14 -1.56
N CYS A 64 6.75 5.21 -1.61
CA CYS A 64 7.90 5.24 -2.52
C CYS A 64 7.49 5.22 -4.00
N SER A 65 8.23 5.94 -4.83
CA SER A 65 7.96 6.01 -6.27
C SER A 65 8.37 4.70 -6.96
N ILE A 66 7.41 4.02 -7.59
CA ILE A 66 7.63 2.75 -8.31
C ILE A 66 8.76 2.89 -9.33
N HIS A 67 8.78 4.00 -10.06
CA HIS A 67 9.74 4.27 -11.14
C HIS A 67 11.16 4.56 -10.68
N ASN A 68 11.36 4.97 -9.41
CA ASN A 68 12.67 5.41 -8.92
C ASN A 68 13.34 4.43 -7.95
N THR A 69 12.60 3.46 -7.40
CA THR A 69 13.08 2.66 -6.25
C THR A 69 12.85 1.15 -6.37
N LEU A 70 11.92 0.69 -7.23
CA LEU A 70 11.48 -0.72 -7.23
C LEU A 70 11.82 -1.54 -8.48
N LYS A 71 12.34 -0.93 -9.55
CA LYS A 71 13.01 -1.69 -10.63
C LYS A 71 14.52 -1.77 -10.33
N PRO A 72 15.13 -2.96 -10.34
CA PRO A 72 16.58 -3.05 -10.38
C PRO A 72 17.10 -2.31 -11.63
N ARG A 73 18.24 -1.62 -11.52
CA ARG A 73 18.99 -1.17 -12.69
C ARG A 73 19.55 -2.36 -13.45
#